data_AF-A0A397FEZ3-F1
#
_entry.id   AF-A0A397FEZ3-F1
#
_cell.length_a   1.000
_cell.length_b   1.000
_cell.length_c   1.000
_cell.angle_alpha   90.00
_cell.angle_beta   90.00
_cell.angle_gamma   90.00
#
_symmetry.space_group_name_H-M   'P 1'
#
loop_
_entity.id
_entity.type
_entity.pdbx_description
1 polymer ?
#
loop_
_entity_poly.entity_id
_entity_poly.type
_entity_poly.pdbx_seq_one_letter_code
_entity_poly.pdbx_strand_id
1 'polypeptide(L)'
;MELNSNSQHPTEDDTLDALYEEPGAYGGSTRKSFGCSDDITLLIAVNDAKPWTASSGSLMKTWTDIASDLKANRRFKVAKDGQGCKTRFDKLTKAYKERSLAAMRRSGTDEEFGECEQLLEDILSQVNDFVEKKDAQA
;
A
#
# COMPACT_ATOMS: atom_id res chain seq x y z
N MET A 1 -1.69 -29.71 -64.96
CA MET A 1 -1.57 -30.87 -64.04
C MET A 1 -0.54 -30.49 -63.01
N GLU A 2 -0.72 -30.56 -61.71
CA GLU A 2 -1.85 -30.81 -60.82
C GLU A 2 -1.37 -30.40 -59.41
N LEU A 3 -2.32 -30.21 -58.51
CA LEU A 3 -2.17 -29.66 -57.17
C LEU A 3 -1.56 -30.65 -56.16
N ASN A 4 -0.86 -30.05 -55.17
CA ASN A 4 -0.89 -30.35 -53.73
C ASN A 4 -0.43 -31.73 -53.22
N SER A 5 0.48 -31.73 -52.24
CA SER A 5 0.15 -32.13 -50.85
C SER A 5 1.35 -32.17 -49.91
N ASN A 6 1.21 -31.40 -48.83
CA ASN A 6 1.38 -31.84 -47.44
C ASN A 6 2.81 -32.10 -46.93
N SER A 7 3.33 -31.15 -46.15
CA SER A 7 4.27 -31.48 -45.07
C SER A 7 3.85 -30.79 -43.78
N GLN A 8 3.07 -31.54 -43.01
CA GLN A 8 3.09 -31.66 -41.56
C GLN A 8 3.49 -30.42 -40.74
N HIS A 9 2.50 -29.85 -40.08
CA HIS A 9 2.64 -29.08 -38.85
C HIS A 9 2.94 -30.04 -37.67
N PRO A 10 3.96 -29.74 -36.84
CA PRO A 10 3.97 -30.10 -35.43
C PRO A 10 3.89 -28.79 -34.62
N THR A 11 2.66 -28.35 -34.32
CA THR A 11 2.09 -28.28 -32.96
C THR A 11 2.98 -27.54 -31.95
N GLU A 12 2.66 -26.27 -31.77
CA GLU A 12 3.16 -25.32 -30.77
C GLU A 12 2.72 -25.68 -29.33
N ASP A 13 2.68 -26.98 -28.99
CA ASP A 13 2.05 -27.52 -27.77
C ASP A 13 3.05 -28.23 -26.83
N ASP A 14 4.37 -28.06 -27.04
CA ASP A 14 5.42 -28.71 -26.21
C ASP A 14 6.31 -27.70 -25.46
N THR A 15 5.90 -26.42 -25.39
CA THR A 15 6.64 -25.37 -24.66
C THR A 15 5.88 -24.77 -23.49
N LEU A 16 4.71 -25.30 -23.14
CA LEU A 16 3.91 -24.83 -22.01
C LEU A 16 4.24 -25.52 -20.68
N ASP A 17 5.20 -26.45 -20.66
CA ASP A 17 5.61 -27.17 -19.44
C ASP A 17 6.80 -26.50 -18.73
N ALA A 18 7.50 -25.58 -19.40
CA ALA A 18 8.59 -24.79 -18.82
C ALA A 18 8.12 -23.55 -18.02
N LEU A 19 6.80 -23.31 -17.99
CA LEU A 19 6.15 -22.28 -17.16
C LEU A 19 5.48 -22.88 -15.92
N TYR A 20 5.76 -24.14 -15.57
CA TYR A 20 5.36 -24.66 -14.27
C TYR A 20 6.19 -23.97 -13.19
N GLU A 21 5.60 -22.88 -12.71
CA GLU A 21 6.03 -22.07 -11.60
C GLU A 21 6.36 -22.95 -10.39
N GLU A 22 7.66 -23.05 -10.07
CA GLU A 22 8.10 -23.56 -8.77
C GLU A 22 7.37 -22.78 -7.66
N PRO A 23 6.52 -23.45 -6.83
CA PRO A 23 5.76 -22.80 -5.78
C PRO A 23 6.70 -22.40 -4.64
N GLY A 24 7.35 -21.25 -4.79
CA GLY A 24 8.31 -20.71 -3.83
C GLY A 24 9.09 -19.48 -4.29
N ALA A 25 9.13 -19.18 -5.60
CA ALA A 25 9.95 -18.09 -6.14
C ALA A 25 9.31 -16.69 -6.12
N TYR A 26 8.00 -16.58 -5.89
CA TYR A 26 7.28 -15.29 -5.84
C TYR A 26 7.31 -14.59 -4.49
N GLY A 27 8.27 -14.93 -3.63
CA GLY A 27 8.62 -14.13 -2.47
C GLY A 27 9.34 -12.86 -2.91
N GLY A 28 8.61 -11.91 -3.49
CA GLY A 28 9.17 -10.62 -3.91
C GLY A 28 9.97 -9.99 -2.77
N SER A 29 11.23 -9.63 -3.04
CA SER A 29 12.15 -9.10 -2.04
C SER A 29 11.55 -7.84 -1.38
N THR A 30 11.28 -7.90 -0.08
CA THR A 30 10.66 -6.78 0.65
C THR A 30 11.64 -5.64 0.81
N ARG A 31 11.23 -4.43 0.45
CA ARG A 31 12.06 -3.22 0.61
C ARG A 31 12.09 -2.76 2.07
N LYS A 32 13.19 -2.10 2.46
CA LYS A 32 13.37 -1.54 3.82
C LYS A 32 12.69 -0.18 4.01
N SER A 33 12.34 0.50 2.92
CA SER A 33 11.83 1.88 2.89
C SER A 33 10.56 1.99 2.06
N PHE A 34 9.64 2.86 2.52
CA PHE A 34 8.42 3.24 1.79
C PHE A 34 8.71 4.06 0.54
N GLY A 35 8.02 3.75 -0.55
CA GLY A 35 7.79 4.65 -1.70
C GLY A 35 6.34 5.13 -1.75
N CYS A 36 6.00 5.98 -2.73
CA CYS A 36 4.67 6.57 -2.85
C CYS A 36 3.53 5.53 -2.90
N SER A 37 3.68 4.45 -3.68
CA SER A 37 2.67 3.39 -3.72
C SER A 37 2.45 2.67 -2.39
N ASP A 38 3.50 2.52 -1.58
CA ASP A 38 3.38 1.95 -0.23
C ASP A 38 2.71 2.95 0.73
N ASP A 39 2.98 4.25 0.56
CA ASP A 39 2.33 5.32 1.34
C ASP A 39 0.83 5.36 1.05
N ILE A 40 0.42 5.31 -0.22
CA ILE A 40 -1.00 5.24 -0.62
C ILE A 40 -1.66 4.02 0.03
N THR A 41 -1.04 2.84 -0.10
CA THR A 41 -1.59 1.60 0.46
C THR A 41 -1.72 1.68 2.00
N LEU A 42 -0.74 2.27 2.68
CA LEU A 42 -0.79 2.54 4.11
C LEU A 42 -1.92 3.53 4.46
N LEU A 43 -2.07 4.62 3.71
CA LEU A 43 -3.08 5.65 3.96
C LEU A 43 -4.49 5.11 3.77
N ILE A 44 -4.74 4.28 2.75
CA ILE A 44 -6.01 3.58 2.57
C ILE A 44 -6.33 2.73 3.81
N ALA A 45 -5.39 1.89 4.25
CA ALA A 45 -5.59 1.04 5.42
C ALA A 45 -5.83 1.86 6.71
N VAL A 46 -5.15 2.99 6.87
CA VAL A 46 -5.36 3.91 8.00
C VAL A 46 -6.75 4.58 7.92
N ASN A 47 -7.19 4.98 6.73
CA ASN A 47 -8.50 5.59 6.52
C ASN A 47 -9.64 4.61 6.83
N ASP A 48 -9.46 3.33 6.49
CA ASP A 48 -10.42 2.27 6.80
C ASP A 48 -10.44 1.92 8.29
N ALA A 49 -9.26 1.78 8.91
CA ALA A 49 -9.14 1.36 10.31
C ALA A 49 -9.41 2.48 11.32
N LYS A 50 -9.30 3.75 10.91
CA LYS A 50 -9.54 4.96 11.71
C LYS A 50 -8.90 4.90 13.10
N PRO A 51 -7.57 4.75 13.22
CA PRO A 51 -6.89 4.52 14.50
C PRO A 51 -7.12 5.63 15.55
N TRP A 52 -7.52 6.84 15.15
CA TRP A 52 -7.88 7.93 16.07
C TRP A 52 -9.18 7.69 16.85
N THR A 53 -10.04 6.78 16.40
CA THR A 53 -11.25 6.40 17.14
C THR A 53 -10.99 5.28 18.16
N ALA A 54 -9.80 4.68 18.14
CA ALA A 54 -9.41 3.63 19.07
C ALA A 54 -9.27 4.20 20.49
N SER A 55 -9.66 3.42 21.50
CA SER A 55 -9.39 3.78 22.90
C SER A 55 -7.89 3.81 23.17
N SER A 56 -7.43 4.66 24.10
CA SER A 56 -6.00 4.87 24.40
C SER A 56 -5.21 3.56 24.61
N GLY A 57 -5.80 2.56 25.27
CA GLY A 57 -5.18 1.23 25.48
C GLY A 57 -5.17 0.29 24.27
N SER A 58 -5.88 0.63 23.19
CA SER A 58 -6.05 -0.20 21.98
C SER A 58 -5.40 0.38 20.73
N LEU A 59 -4.85 1.59 20.81
CA LEU A 59 -4.25 2.28 19.66
C LEU A 59 -3.14 1.44 19.01
N MET A 60 -2.20 0.93 19.81
CA MET A 60 -1.08 0.15 19.28
C MET A 60 -1.52 -1.22 18.72
N LYS A 61 -2.59 -1.79 19.28
CA LYS A 61 -3.22 -2.98 18.71
C LYS A 61 -3.75 -2.68 17.31
N THR A 62 -4.47 -1.56 17.14
CA THR A 62 -4.99 -1.13 15.83
C THR A 62 -3.88 -0.99 14.79
N TRP A 63 -2.74 -0.39 15.17
CA TRP A 63 -1.57 -0.32 14.27
C TRP A 63 -0.95 -1.69 13.94
N THR A 64 -1.00 -2.63 14.88
CA THR A 64 -0.54 -4.01 14.66
C THR A 64 -1.46 -4.75 13.69
N ASP A 65 -2.77 -4.54 13.81
CA ASP A 65 -3.77 -5.09 12.90
C ASP A 65 -3.58 -4.51 11.48
N ILE A 66 -3.44 -3.18 11.35
CA ILE A 66 -3.11 -2.51 10.07
C ILE A 66 -1.85 -3.11 9.43
N ALA A 67 -0.76 -3.28 10.19
CA ALA A 67 0.48 -3.86 9.66
C ALA A 67 0.30 -5.31 9.19
N SER A 68 -0.57 -6.07 9.86
CA SER A 68 -0.90 -7.44 9.47
C SER A 68 -1.69 -7.48 8.17
N ASP A 69 -2.67 -6.59 8.01
CA ASP A 69 -3.46 -6.45 6.78
C ASP A 69 -2.60 -6.01 5.60
N LEU A 70 -1.71 -5.04 5.83
CA LEU A 70 -0.73 -4.59 4.84
C LEU A 70 0.21 -5.73 4.43
N LYS A 71 0.66 -6.58 5.36
CA LYS A 71 1.50 -7.73 5.04
C LYS A 71 0.78 -8.77 4.17
N ALA A 72 -0.54 -8.90 4.30
CA ALA A 72 -1.35 -9.76 3.44
C ALA A 72 -1.60 -9.14 2.05
N ASN A 73 -1.45 -7.82 1.92
CA ASN A 73 -1.66 -7.10 0.67
C ASN A 73 -0.45 -7.22 -0.28
N ARG A 74 -0.63 -7.91 -1.41
CA ARG A 74 0.41 -8.12 -2.44
C ARG A 74 0.98 -6.81 -3.04
N ARG A 75 0.24 -5.70 -2.94
CA ARG A 75 0.68 -4.37 -3.41
C ARG A 75 1.65 -3.70 -2.42
N PHE A 76 1.60 -4.08 -1.15
CA PHE A 76 2.48 -3.54 -0.12
C PHE A 76 3.79 -4.33 -0.08
N LYS A 77 4.90 -3.68 -0.45
CA LYS A 77 6.19 -4.36 -0.63
C LYS A 77 7.21 -4.00 0.45
N VAL A 78 6.76 -3.52 1.60
CA VAL A 78 7.63 -3.09 2.72
C VAL A 78 7.41 -3.99 3.93
N ALA A 79 8.48 -4.52 4.51
CA ALA A 79 8.39 -5.25 5.77
C ALA A 79 8.42 -4.25 6.94
N LYS A 80 7.25 -3.89 7.47
CA LYS A 80 7.10 -3.03 8.66
C LYS A 80 6.09 -3.61 9.65
N ASP A 81 6.37 -3.38 10.91
CA ASP A 81 5.46 -3.66 12.02
C ASP A 81 4.53 -2.46 12.27
N GLY A 82 3.62 -2.60 13.24
CA GLY A 82 2.68 -1.53 13.61
C GLY A 82 3.38 -0.23 13.99
N GLN A 83 4.53 -0.31 14.69
CA GLN A 83 5.30 0.88 15.08
C GLN A 83 5.88 1.58 13.85
N GLY A 84 6.39 0.81 12.89
CA GLY A 84 6.88 1.33 11.61
C GLY A 84 5.80 2.00 10.79
N CYS A 85 4.59 1.42 10.73
CA CYS A 85 3.44 1.99 10.04
C CYS A 85 2.98 3.30 10.69
N LYS A 86 2.82 3.30 12.02
CA LYS A 86 2.50 4.50 12.79
C LYS A 86 3.52 5.62 12.57
N THR A 87 4.81 5.29 12.71
CA THR A 87 5.90 6.26 12.54
C THR A 87 5.91 6.84 11.13
N ARG A 88 5.58 6.04 10.10
CA ARG A 88 5.47 6.53 8.72
C ARG A 88 4.29 7.48 8.57
N PHE A 89 3.12 7.10 9.06
CA PHE A 89 1.93 7.95 9.04
C PHE A 89 2.14 9.29 9.76
N ASP A 90 2.78 9.29 10.94
CA ASP A 90 3.10 10.50 11.70
C ASP A 90 4.01 11.44 10.88
N LYS A 91 4.99 10.88 10.14
CA LYS A 91 5.87 11.65 9.26
C LYS A 91 5.13 12.23 8.05
N LEU A 92 4.25 11.45 7.42
CA LEU A 92 3.40 11.89 6.30
C LEU A 92 2.51 13.05 6.73
N THR A 93 1.80 12.89 7.85
CA THR A 93 0.96 13.93 8.44
C THR A 93 1.73 15.20 8.76
N LYS A 94 2.90 15.06 9.40
CA LYS A 94 3.75 16.22 9.74
C LYS A 94 4.17 16.98 8.49
N ALA A 95 4.68 16.29 7.48
CA ALA A 95 5.14 16.95 6.26
C ALA A 95 3.99 17.59 5.46
N TYR A 96 2.82 16.97 5.42
CA TYR A 96 1.63 17.57 4.81
C TYR A 96 1.27 18.90 5.51
N LYS A 97 1.19 18.89 6.85
CA LYS A 97 0.94 20.11 7.65
C LYS A 97 2.00 21.20 7.45
N GLU A 98 3.25 20.81 7.26
CA GLU A 98 4.37 21.71 6.98
C GLU A 98 4.51 22.09 5.49
N ARG A 99 3.59 21.66 4.61
CA ARG A 99 3.66 21.83 3.15
C ARG A 99 4.98 21.35 2.53
N SER A 100 5.59 20.32 3.14
CA SER A 100 6.88 19.73 2.79
C SER A 100 6.76 18.30 2.26
N LEU A 101 5.55 17.84 1.93
CA LEU A 101 5.30 16.49 1.42
C LEU A 101 6.12 16.17 0.16
N ALA A 102 6.29 17.15 -0.73
CA ALA A 102 7.12 17.02 -1.93
C ALA A 102 8.59 16.66 -1.62
N ALA A 103 9.14 17.11 -0.50
CA ALA A 103 10.52 16.79 -0.10
C ALA A 103 10.69 15.33 0.34
N MET A 104 9.60 14.64 0.69
CA MET A 104 9.62 13.21 1.00
C MET A 104 9.43 12.31 -0.22
N ARG A 105 9.14 12.90 -1.38
CA ARG A 105 9.02 12.19 -2.64
C ARG A 105 10.41 11.68 -3.06
N ARG A 106 10.66 10.39 -2.81
CA ARG A 106 11.88 9.70 -3.27
C ARG A 106 11.72 9.08 -4.65
N SER A 107 10.49 8.73 -5.00
CA SER A 107 10.09 8.03 -6.21
C SER A 107 8.57 8.04 -6.30
N GLY A 108 8.01 8.06 -7.51
CA GLY A 108 6.56 8.01 -7.72
C GLY A 108 6.14 8.96 -8.82
N THR A 109 5.01 8.65 -9.44
CA THR A 109 4.35 9.48 -10.45
C THR A 109 3.69 10.70 -9.81
N ASP A 110 3.32 11.69 -10.62
CA ASP A 110 2.60 12.87 -10.12
C ASP A 110 1.20 12.48 -9.64
N GLU A 111 0.59 11.48 -10.29
CA GLU A 111 -0.69 10.89 -9.95
C GLU A 111 -0.66 10.22 -8.56
N GLU A 112 0.32 9.35 -8.32
CA GLU A 112 0.52 8.73 -7.00
C GLU A 112 0.76 9.76 -5.89
N PHE A 113 1.45 10.85 -6.23
CA PHE A 113 1.68 11.92 -5.27
C PHE A 113 0.38 12.68 -4.94
N GLY A 114 -0.42 13.03 -5.96
CA GLY A 114 -1.72 13.66 -5.78
C GLY A 114 -2.69 12.80 -4.96
N GLU A 115 -2.72 11.49 -5.22
CA GLU A 115 -3.54 10.54 -4.44
C GLU A 115 -3.10 10.50 -2.96
N CYS A 116 -1.80 10.47 -2.70
CA CYS A 116 -1.25 10.51 -1.34
C CYS A 116 -1.63 11.81 -0.60
N GLU A 117 -1.56 12.94 -1.29
CA GLU A 117 -1.94 14.25 -0.74
C GLU A 117 -3.44 14.32 -0.41
N GLN A 118 -4.29 13.86 -1.33
CA GLN A 118 -5.74 13.82 -1.15
C GLN A 118 -6.15 12.92 0.03
N LEU A 119 -5.58 11.71 0.11
CA LEU A 119 -5.85 10.80 1.23
C LEU A 119 -5.43 11.40 2.58
N LEU A 120 -4.32 12.14 2.63
CA LEU A 120 -3.89 12.83 3.85
C LEU A 120 -4.85 13.94 4.24
N GLU A 121 -5.35 14.72 3.27
CA GLU A 121 -6.36 15.75 3.51
C GLU A 121 -7.64 15.14 4.10
N ASP A 122 -8.17 14.10 3.46
CA ASP A 122 -9.40 13.41 3.87
C ASP A 122 -9.27 12.79 5.28
N ILE A 123 -8.14 12.15 5.58
CA ILE A 123 -7.89 11.57 6.91
C ILE A 123 -7.79 12.67 7.97
N LEU A 124 -7.07 13.76 7.69
CA LEU A 124 -6.88 14.83 8.67
C LEU A 124 -8.16 15.62 8.93
N SER A 125 -9.02 15.79 7.92
CA SER A 125 -10.37 16.34 8.12
C SER A 125 -11.18 15.45 9.06
N GLN A 126 -11.20 14.12 8.84
CA GLN A 126 -11.91 13.19 9.74
C GLN A 126 -11.35 13.18 11.16
N VAL A 127 -10.03 13.32 11.33
CA VAL A 127 -9.39 13.43 12.65
C VAL A 127 -9.83 14.72 13.35
N ASN A 128 -9.83 15.85 12.63
CA ASN A 128 -10.25 17.13 13.19
C ASN A 128 -11.72 17.08 13.63
N ASP A 129 -12.62 16.60 12.76
CA ASP A 129 -14.04 16.44 13.08
C ASP A 129 -14.27 15.54 14.30
N PHE A 130 -13.46 14.49 14.46
CA PHE A 130 -13.54 13.60 15.61
C PHE A 130 -13.11 14.29 16.90
N VAL A 131 -12.03 15.06 16.86
CA VAL A 131 -11.53 15.85 18.02
C VAL A 131 -12.57 16.90 18.42
N GLU A 132 -13.09 17.67 17.46
CA GLU A 132 -14.10 18.70 17.74
C GLU A 132 -15.37 18.10 18.35
N LYS A 133 -15.85 16.97 17.83
CA LYS A 133 -17.01 16.26 18.40
C LYS A 133 -16.76 15.74 19.80
N LYS A 134 -15.54 15.29 20.09
CA LYS A 134 -15.15 14.78 21.42
C LYS A 134 -15.04 15.93 22.43
N ASP A 135 -14.46 17.06 22.04
CA ASP A 135 -14.31 18.24 22.89
C ASP A 135 -15.66 18.91 23.17
N ALA A 136 -16.60 18.90 22.21
CA ALA A 136 -17.96 19.40 22.40
C ALA A 136 -18.81 18.55 23.38
N GLN A 137 -18.36 17.34 23.71
CA GLN A 137 -19.04 16.40 24.61
C GLN A 137 -18.35 16.26 25.98
N ALA A 138 -17.22 16.92 26.19
CA ALA A 138 -16.45 16.91 27.44
C ALA A 138 -16.84 18.07 28.36
#